data_AF-A0A702B4Y7-F1
#
_entry.id   AF-A0A702B4Y7-F1
#
_cell.length_a   1.000
_cell.length_b   1.000
_cell.length_c   1.000
_cell.angle_alpha   90.00
_cell.angle_beta   90.00
_cell.angle_gamma   90.00
#
_symmetry.space_group_name_H-M   'P 1'
#
loop_
_entity.id
_entity.type
_entity.pdbx_description
1 polymer ?
#
loop_
_entity_poly.entity_id
_entity_poly.type
_entity_poly.pdbx_seq_one_letter_code
_entity_poly.pdbx_strand_id
1 'polypeptide(L)'
;MMMQKKTWAVLLIPLCLTACHQTTYRSTAKDEILTGSYIDPTKTRFPLADYSQSVDKWIPPDSADYTIPVIDSATQQRYFSALKSHYFGMDSEAHSPWNGFYITALLKKNAAQARDAS
;
A
#
# COMPACT_ATOMS: atom_id res chain seq x y z
N MET A 1 1.62 40.56 33.66
CA MET A 1 2.15 39.20 33.93
C MET A 1 1.02 38.34 34.47
N MET A 2 0.42 37.48 33.64
CA MET A 2 -0.16 36.19 34.04
C MET A 2 -0.59 35.45 32.77
N MET A 3 0.13 34.38 32.42
CA MET A 3 -0.09 33.56 31.24
C MET A 3 -0.86 32.31 31.70
N GLN A 4 -2.13 32.17 31.34
CA GLN A 4 -2.92 30.98 31.66
C GLN A 4 -2.77 29.93 30.54
N LYS A 5 -1.97 28.91 30.84
CA LYS A 5 -1.80 27.69 30.06
C LYS A 5 -2.94 26.72 30.40
N LYS A 6 -3.65 26.19 29.41
CA LYS A 6 -4.47 24.97 29.57
C LYS A 6 -4.31 24.06 28.36
N THR A 7 -3.30 23.20 28.45
CA THR A 7 -2.99 22.09 27.54
C THR A 7 -3.85 20.87 27.90
N TRP A 8 -5.11 20.83 27.49
CA TRP A 8 -5.99 19.68 27.74
C TRP A 8 -6.65 19.23 26.43
N ALA A 9 -5.88 18.57 25.57
CA ALA A 9 -6.40 17.84 24.41
C ALA A 9 -5.37 16.79 23.91
N VAL A 10 -4.94 15.86 24.78
CA VAL A 10 -4.00 14.79 24.39
C VAL A 10 -4.54 13.37 24.68
N LEU A 11 -5.79 13.23 25.14
CA LEU A 11 -6.35 11.91 25.50
C LEU A 11 -7.62 11.54 24.73
N LEU A 12 -7.66 11.80 23.42
CA LEU A 12 -8.73 11.27 22.54
C LEU A 12 -8.22 10.61 21.26
N ILE A 13 -6.96 10.17 21.23
CA ILE A 13 -6.35 9.52 20.06
C ILE A 13 -6.18 7.98 20.18
N PRO A 14 -6.21 7.29 21.36
CA PRO A 14 -6.00 5.84 21.33
C PRO A 14 -7.28 5.02 21.08
N LEU A 15 -8.47 5.61 20.95
CA LEU A 15 -9.73 4.85 20.82
C LEU A 15 -10.06 4.36 19.39
N CYS A 16 -9.32 4.79 18.37
CA CYS A 16 -9.62 4.43 16.97
C CYS A 16 -8.94 3.15 16.46
N LEU A 17 -8.14 2.47 17.28
CA LEU A 17 -7.32 1.31 16.84
C LEU A 17 -7.84 -0.07 17.24
N THR A 18 -8.99 -0.19 17.94
CA THR A 18 -9.51 -1.49 18.38
C THR A 18 -10.55 -2.13 17.44
N ALA A 19 -10.83 -1.55 16.26
CA ALA A 19 -11.86 -2.05 15.35
C ALA A 19 -11.39 -3.12 14.33
N CYS A 20 -10.11 -3.46 14.27
CA CYS A 20 -9.59 -4.43 13.28
C CYS A 20 -9.26 -5.82 13.86
N HIS A 21 -10.05 -6.32 14.82
CA HIS A 21 -9.99 -7.73 15.24
C HIS A 21 -11.40 -8.33 15.22
N GLN A 22 -12.00 -8.40 14.04
CA GLN A 22 -13.11 -9.31 13.77
C GLN A 22 -12.61 -10.39 12.82
N THR A 23 -12.02 -11.45 13.40
CA THR A 23 -11.89 -12.72 12.69
C THR A 23 -13.30 -13.30 12.59
N THR A 24 -13.98 -13.03 11.47
CA THR A 24 -15.19 -13.76 11.11
C THR A 24 -14.76 -15.17 10.70
N TYR A 25 -14.74 -16.09 11.66
CA TYR A 25 -14.61 -17.50 11.37
C TYR A 25 -15.88 -17.96 10.65
N ARG A 26 -15.81 -18.02 9.31
CA ARG A 26 -16.90 -18.48 8.47
C ARG A 26 -17.02 -19.99 8.66
N SER A 27 -17.99 -20.43 9.45
CA SER A 27 -18.34 -21.85 9.54
C SER A 27 -18.97 -22.29 8.22
N THR A 28 -18.21 -23.04 7.42
CA THR A 28 -18.71 -23.68 6.20
C THR A 28 -19.18 -25.08 6.55
N ALA A 29 -20.43 -25.19 6.99
CA ALA A 29 -21.18 -26.45 7.00
C ALA A 29 -22.29 -26.35 5.96
N LYS A 30 -21.97 -26.71 4.70
CA LYS A 30 -22.91 -27.36 3.78
C LYS A 30 -22.14 -27.94 2.60
N ASP A 31 -22.18 -29.25 2.49
CA ASP A 31 -21.71 -30.01 1.34
C ASP A 31 -22.45 -29.57 0.08
N GLU A 32 -21.71 -28.96 -0.83
CA GLU A 32 -22.06 -28.81 -2.22
C GLU A 32 -20.82 -29.27 -2.99
N ILE A 33 -20.95 -30.30 -3.84
CA ILE A 33 -19.82 -30.89 -4.56
C ILE A 33 -19.20 -29.81 -5.46
N LEU A 34 -18.05 -29.28 -5.00
CA LEU A 34 -17.29 -28.21 -5.62
C LEU A 34 -16.70 -28.69 -6.95
N THR A 35 -17.13 -28.08 -8.05
CA THR A 35 -16.29 -27.91 -9.26
C THR A 35 -15.14 -26.95 -8.93
N GLY A 36 -14.28 -27.32 -7.97
CA GLY A 36 -13.28 -26.44 -7.34
C GLY A 36 -12.11 -27.17 -6.70
N SER A 37 -11.90 -28.46 -7.00
CA SER A 37 -10.77 -29.25 -6.47
C SER A 37 -10.06 -30.06 -7.54
N TYR A 38 -9.97 -29.55 -8.78
CA TYR A 38 -8.97 -30.07 -9.71
C TYR A 38 -7.60 -29.53 -9.27
N ILE A 39 -6.94 -30.30 -8.41
CA ILE A 39 -5.52 -30.10 -8.10
C ILE A 39 -4.75 -30.89 -9.15
N ASP A 40 -4.05 -30.18 -10.03
CA ASP A 40 -3.17 -30.80 -11.02
C ASP A 40 -2.16 -31.73 -10.30
N PRO A 41 -2.20 -33.05 -10.55
CA PRO A 41 -1.37 -34.02 -9.83
C PRO A 41 0.13 -33.87 -10.13
N THR A 42 0.49 -33.10 -11.16
CA THR A 42 1.89 -32.74 -11.45
C THR A 42 2.39 -31.57 -10.60
N LYS A 43 1.48 -30.88 -9.88
CA LYS A 43 1.83 -29.76 -9.01
C LYS A 43 1.92 -30.23 -7.57
N THR A 44 3.03 -29.89 -6.94
CA THR A 44 3.22 -30.06 -5.50
C THR A 44 3.18 -28.70 -4.82
N ARG A 45 2.89 -28.69 -3.52
CA ARG A 45 3.03 -27.47 -2.72
C ARG A 45 4.51 -27.10 -2.66
N PHE A 46 4.81 -25.82 -2.88
CA PHE A 46 6.15 -25.30 -2.67
C PHE A 46 6.55 -25.51 -1.20
N PRO A 47 7.70 -26.14 -0.90
CA PRO A 47 8.07 -26.50 0.46
C PRO A 47 8.66 -25.29 1.19
N LEU A 48 7.79 -24.36 1.61
CA LEU A 48 8.23 -23.11 2.25
C LEU A 48 9.08 -23.36 3.52
N ALA A 49 8.85 -24.47 4.21
CA ALA A 49 9.57 -24.87 5.42
C ALA A 49 11.08 -25.15 5.17
N ASP A 50 11.46 -25.48 3.93
CA ASP A 50 12.85 -25.76 3.58
C ASP A 50 13.67 -24.46 3.40
N TYR A 51 13.02 -23.30 3.43
CA TYR A 51 13.63 -21.99 3.25
C TYR A 51 13.49 -21.15 4.52
N SER A 52 14.56 -20.42 4.87
CA SER A 52 14.48 -19.44 5.95
C SER A 52 13.49 -18.35 5.59
N GLN A 53 12.58 -18.08 6.52
CA GLN A 53 11.64 -16.97 6.45
C GLN A 53 12.19 -15.68 7.08
N SER A 54 13.44 -15.71 7.58
CA SER A 54 14.15 -14.52 8.04
C SER A 54 15.04 -13.94 6.94
N VAL A 55 14.94 -12.63 6.75
CA VAL A 55 15.80 -11.83 5.86
C VAL A 55 17.25 -11.85 6.35
N ASP A 56 17.49 -12.00 7.65
CA ASP A 56 18.83 -11.99 8.25
C ASP A 56 19.72 -13.13 7.71
N LYS A 57 19.11 -14.20 7.16
CA LYS A 57 19.86 -15.24 6.45
C LYS A 57 20.63 -14.69 5.25
N TRP A 58 20.07 -13.68 4.58
CA TRP A 58 20.56 -13.13 3.32
C TRP A 58 21.18 -11.75 3.49
N ILE A 59 20.79 -11.01 4.52
CA ILE A 59 21.33 -9.70 4.89
C ILE A 59 21.70 -9.74 6.38
N PRO A 60 22.84 -10.36 6.74
CA PRO A 60 23.20 -10.56 8.14
C PRO A 60 23.49 -9.22 8.83
N PRO A 61 22.91 -8.95 10.01
CA PRO A 61 23.08 -7.67 10.71
C PRO A 61 24.52 -7.42 11.21
N ASP A 62 25.32 -8.47 11.30
CA ASP A 62 26.73 -8.45 11.69
C ASP A 62 27.70 -8.40 10.51
N SER A 63 27.20 -8.35 9.26
CA SER A 63 28.06 -8.25 8.09
C SER A 63 28.72 -6.87 7.99
N ALA A 64 29.96 -6.84 7.52
CA ALA A 64 30.71 -5.59 7.38
C ALA A 64 30.07 -4.61 6.37
N ASP A 65 29.27 -5.13 5.45
CA ASP A 65 28.55 -4.40 4.41
C ASP A 65 27.08 -4.10 4.76
N TYR A 66 26.60 -4.47 5.95
CA TYR A 66 25.19 -4.31 6.35
C TYR A 66 24.68 -2.86 6.21
N THR A 67 25.56 -1.89 6.45
CA THR A 67 25.20 -0.46 6.39
C THR A 67 25.52 0.19 5.05
N ILE A 68 25.99 -0.56 4.05
CA ILE A 68 26.29 -0.02 2.73
C ILE A 68 24.97 0.18 1.97
N PRO A 69 24.65 1.43 1.54
CA PRO A 69 23.44 1.66 0.77
C PRO A 69 23.46 0.89 -0.56
N VAL A 70 22.33 0.25 -0.89
CA VAL A 70 22.16 -0.49 -2.16
C VAL A 70 22.24 0.43 -3.38
N ILE A 71 21.88 1.70 -3.21
CA ILE A 71 21.90 2.74 -4.24
C ILE A 71 22.46 4.04 -3.64
N ASP A 72 22.99 4.91 -4.50
CA ASP A 72 23.43 6.23 -4.08
C ASP A 72 22.24 7.14 -3.66
N SER A 73 22.54 8.17 -2.86
CA SER A 73 21.52 9.04 -2.28
C SER A 73 20.77 9.88 -3.32
N ALA A 74 21.42 10.26 -4.43
CA ALA A 74 20.77 11.03 -5.49
C ALA A 74 19.77 10.17 -6.26
N THR A 75 20.12 8.90 -6.52
CA THR A 75 19.22 7.91 -7.10
C THR A 75 18.04 7.59 -6.18
N GLN A 76 18.28 7.40 -4.88
CA GLN A 76 17.20 7.19 -3.91
C GLN A 76 16.23 8.37 -3.86
N GLN A 77 16.75 9.60 -3.83
CA GLN A 77 15.91 10.80 -3.82
C GLN A 77 15.07 10.95 -5.09
N ARG A 78 15.65 10.64 -6.26
CA ARG A 78 14.93 10.66 -7.54
C ARG A 78 13.76 9.67 -7.53
N TYR A 79 13.99 8.44 -7.09
CA TYR A 79 12.93 7.43 -7.01
C TYR A 79 11.88 7.75 -5.95
N PHE A 80 12.28 8.32 -4.82
CA PHE A 80 11.33 8.76 -3.81
C PHE A 80 10.43 9.91 -4.31
N SER A 81 10.99 10.87 -5.05
CA SER A 81 10.19 11.92 -5.70
C SER A 81 9.22 11.35 -6.74
N ALA A 82 9.67 10.40 -7.57
CA ALA A 82 8.82 9.72 -8.54
C ALA A 82 7.67 8.95 -7.84
N LEU A 83 7.98 8.18 -6.79
CA LEU A 83 6.98 7.47 -6.00
C LEU A 83 5.89 8.41 -5.48
N LYS A 84 6.28 9.55 -4.89
CA LYS A 84 5.32 10.54 -4.39
C LYS A 84 4.47 11.14 -5.53
N SER A 85 5.08 11.44 -6.68
CA SER A 85 4.38 11.94 -7.85
C SER A 85 3.32 10.97 -8.35
N HIS A 86 3.68 9.68 -8.48
CA HIS A 86 2.76 8.62 -8.91
C HIS A 86 1.66 8.34 -7.89
N TYR A 87 1.96 8.41 -6.59
CA TYR A 87 0.98 8.05 -5.58
C TYR A 87 0.00 9.20 -5.31
N PHE A 88 0.50 10.42 -5.08
CA PHE A 88 -0.31 11.52 -4.56
C PHE A 88 -0.77 12.54 -5.61
N GLY A 89 -0.04 12.72 -6.73
CA GLY A 89 -0.56 13.59 -7.79
C GLY A 89 -0.70 15.07 -7.41
N MET A 90 0.14 15.59 -6.51
CA MET A 90 -0.09 16.88 -5.82
C MET A 90 0.13 18.13 -6.70
N ASP A 91 0.78 17.99 -7.84
CA ASP A 91 1.06 19.08 -8.79
C ASP A 91 0.56 18.72 -10.20
N SER A 92 0.57 19.67 -11.13
CA SER A 92 0.02 19.47 -12.49
C SER A 92 0.78 18.46 -13.32
N GLU A 93 2.08 18.28 -13.05
CA GLU A 93 2.96 17.38 -13.79
C GLU A 93 3.01 15.98 -13.16
N ALA A 94 2.32 15.79 -12.04
CA ALA A 94 2.38 14.56 -11.29
C ALA A 94 1.61 13.43 -11.97
N HIS A 95 2.19 12.23 -11.92
CA HIS A 95 1.75 11.09 -12.73
C HIS A 95 0.73 10.19 -12.03
N SER A 96 0.03 10.70 -11.01
CA SER A 96 -1.00 9.93 -10.31
C SER A 96 -2.29 9.88 -11.12
N PRO A 97 -2.98 8.73 -11.19
CA PRO A 97 -4.35 8.68 -11.73
C PRO A 97 -5.33 9.53 -10.90
N TRP A 98 -4.97 9.84 -9.64
CA TRP A 98 -5.74 10.70 -8.74
C TRP A 98 -5.36 12.18 -8.84
N ASN A 99 -4.51 12.55 -9.81
CA ASN A 99 -4.15 13.94 -10.04
C ASN A 99 -5.41 14.76 -10.42
N GLY A 100 -5.74 15.76 -9.60
CA GLY A 100 -6.92 16.58 -9.79
C GLY A 100 -6.93 17.39 -11.09
N PHE A 101 -5.76 17.81 -11.59
CA PHE A 101 -5.62 18.50 -12.88
C PHE A 101 -5.96 17.54 -14.03
N TYR A 102 -5.40 16.33 -14.00
CA TYR A 102 -5.67 15.30 -15.01
C TYR A 102 -7.16 14.91 -15.03
N ILE A 103 -7.73 14.59 -13.86
CA ILE A 103 -9.13 14.21 -13.74
C ILE A 103 -10.04 15.34 -14.25
N THR A 104 -9.78 16.58 -13.85
CA THR A 104 -10.59 17.72 -14.28
C THR A 104 -10.53 17.91 -15.81
N ALA A 105 -9.35 17.80 -16.41
CA ALA A 105 -9.20 17.90 -17.86
C ALA A 105 -9.95 16.79 -18.60
N LEU A 106 -9.85 15.55 -18.10
CA LEU A 106 -10.55 14.40 -18.66
C LEU A 106 -12.07 14.55 -18.58
N LEU A 107 -12.61 14.95 -17.42
CA LEU A 107 -14.05 15.18 -17.24
C LEU A 107 -14.58 16.28 -18.15
N LYS A 108 -13.85 17.39 -18.29
CA LYS A 108 -14.22 18.49 -19.20
C LYS A 108 -14.25 18.05 -20.66
N LYS A 109 -13.24 17.30 -21.10
CA LYS A 109 -13.18 16.76 -22.47
C LYS A 109 -14.39 15.86 -22.75
N ASN A 110 -14.69 14.93 -21.85
CA ASN A 110 -15.82 14.01 -22.01
C ASN A 110 -17.16 14.75 -22.03
N ALA A 111 -17.33 15.77 -21.18
CA ALA A 111 -18.54 16.59 -21.17
C ALA A 111 -18.72 17.38 -22.48
N ALA A 112 -17.65 17.90 -23.07
CA ALA A 112 -17.72 18.56 -24.38
C ALA A 112 -18.12 17.58 -25.49
N GLN A 113 -17.49 16.40 -25.53
CA GLN A 113 -17.82 15.36 -26.53
C GLN A 113 -19.28 14.90 -26.44
N ALA A 114 -19.83 14.76 -25.24
CA ALA A 114 -21.23 14.40 -25.05
C ALA A 114 -22.20 15.48 -25.58
N ARG A 115 -21.83 16.77 -25.43
CA ARG A 115 -22.61 17.90 -25.97
C ARG A 115 -22.59 17.95 -27.49
N ASP A 116 -21.44 17.67 -28.11
CA ASP A 116 -21.28 17.72 -29.58
C ASP A 116 -21.93 16.52 -30.28
N ALA A 117 -22.23 15.45 -29.55
CA ALA A 117 -22.88 14.23 -30.06
C ALA A 117 -24.42 14.24 -29.92
N SER A 118 -25.00 15.26 -29.29
CA SER A 118 -26.45 15.43 -29.10
C SER A 118 -27.01 16.46 -30.08
#